data_AF-A0AAV4MWX0-F1
#
_entry.id   AF-A0AAV4MWX0-F1
#
_cell.length_a   1.000
_cell.length_b   1.000
_cell.length_c   1.000
_cell.angle_alpha   90.00
_cell.angle_beta   90.00
_cell.angle_gamma   90.00
#
_symmetry.space_group_name_H-M   'P 1'
#
loop_
_entity.id
_entity.type
_entity.pdbx_description
1 polymer ?
#
loop_
_entity_poly.entity_id
_entity_poly.type
_entity_poly.pdbx_seq_one_letter_code
_entity_poly.pdbx_strand_id
1 'polypeptide(L)'
;MKRNISEKTLRSCSVTGADFCKFYNRPLDSTLKSGDIIEDEENLLILSLPNVLQEDKFISRATQTDYRESETQTDPWDPPFHVTKVKGEPEILSLKKFSYGNGLPAGHVEVKYISESRKNRIARNQIKSSADDESFIRKKQLIFDQVKNDWTYRTTLLDEKRLQKLSDMQSTIINEIKKHSEKRERFLSNMWSNKVAQMCKHNSKMEQDLQKELRYLDSAISNKEYVDTTKADSLLQEETSFKTPKFQSLFTKGTEYMLSNYYLTDPAGLSSVKKWLETKTENLNTEIPLSRVFKRSRRERLAEKAYLNILEKRRSKLPPKIYHEDYVKEEPPMPSVKAEDVIEFFDFEEKKVDLVTIWQKALRGLSRQKQMLELIESHKEGLSAVLSQLYPEISDS
;
A
#
# COMPACT_ATOMS: atom_id res chain seq x y z
N MET A 1 6.75 65.07 -69.56
CA MET A 1 7.32 65.94 -68.50
C MET A 1 8.17 65.08 -67.58
N LYS A 2 9.49 65.20 -67.73
CA LYS A 2 10.52 64.48 -66.97
C LYS A 2 10.61 65.09 -65.56
N ARG A 3 10.49 64.28 -64.50
CA ARG A 3 10.85 64.71 -63.14
C ARG A 3 12.22 64.13 -62.83
N ASN A 4 13.24 64.98 -62.92
CA ASN A 4 14.60 64.68 -62.50
C ASN A 4 14.64 64.66 -60.97
N ILE A 5 14.91 63.49 -60.40
CA ILE A 5 15.24 63.34 -58.98
C ILE A 5 16.76 63.50 -58.89
N SER A 6 17.20 64.49 -58.13
CA SER A 6 18.60 64.83 -57.89
C SER A 6 19.36 63.67 -57.26
N GLU A 7 20.44 63.25 -57.92
CA GLU A 7 21.45 62.32 -57.40
C GLU A 7 22.11 62.92 -56.14
N LYS A 8 21.83 62.33 -54.97
CA LYS A 8 22.69 62.53 -53.79
C LYS A 8 23.87 61.57 -53.92
N THR A 9 25.06 62.14 -54.07
CA THR A 9 26.34 61.43 -54.05
C THR A 9 26.52 60.71 -52.71
N LEU A 10 26.37 59.38 -52.73
CA LEU A 10 26.78 58.53 -51.61
C LEU A 10 28.31 58.50 -51.57
N ARG A 11 28.89 59.26 -50.63
CA ARG A 11 30.30 59.09 -50.25
C ARG A 11 30.44 57.70 -49.63
N SER A 12 31.09 56.77 -50.35
CA SER A 12 31.45 55.46 -49.82
C SER A 12 32.57 55.60 -48.78
N CYS A 13 32.22 55.52 -47.50
CA CYS A 13 33.20 55.30 -46.43
C CYS A 13 33.45 53.79 -46.32
N SER A 14 34.61 53.33 -46.79
CA SER A 14 35.08 51.96 -46.55
C SER A 14 35.57 51.84 -45.10
N VAL A 15 34.71 51.30 -44.23
CA VAL A 15 35.07 51.02 -42.83
C VAL A 15 35.87 49.72 -42.80
N THR A 16 37.11 49.77 -42.31
CA THR A 16 37.98 48.59 -42.20
C THR A 16 38.04 48.09 -40.76
N GLY A 17 37.85 46.77 -40.60
CA GLY A 17 38.22 45.92 -39.46
C GLY A 17 37.79 46.36 -38.06
N ALA A 18 38.44 47.37 -37.49
CA ALA A 18 38.31 47.72 -36.08
C ALA A 18 37.07 48.57 -35.75
N ASP A 19 36.53 49.29 -36.74
CA ASP A 19 35.43 50.25 -36.53
C ASP A 19 34.02 49.65 -36.75
N PHE A 20 33.90 48.36 -37.09
CA PHE A 20 32.60 47.71 -37.30
C PHE A 20 31.68 47.76 -36.07
N CYS A 21 32.24 47.68 -34.86
CA CYS A 21 31.48 47.70 -33.62
C CYS A 21 30.78 49.04 -33.33
N LYS A 22 31.17 50.13 -34.00
CA LYS A 22 30.57 51.46 -33.82
C LYS A 22 29.29 51.67 -34.65
N PHE A 23 29.12 50.91 -35.73
CA PHE A 23 28.02 51.09 -36.69
C PHE A 23 26.89 50.07 -36.53
N TYR A 24 27.11 49.00 -35.76
CA TYR A 24 26.09 47.99 -35.47
C TYR A 24 25.71 48.02 -33.97
N ASN A 25 24.86 48.97 -33.59
CA ASN A 25 24.21 49.00 -32.27
C ASN A 25 22.73 48.58 -32.41
N ARG A 26 22.50 47.33 -32.83
CA ARG A 26 21.21 46.67 -32.61
C ARG A 26 21.49 45.29 -32.03
N PRO A 27 20.98 44.95 -30.83
CA PRO A 27 21.02 43.58 -30.37
C PRO A 27 20.24 42.71 -31.37
N LEU A 28 20.87 41.67 -31.89
CA LEU A 28 20.20 40.65 -32.69
C LEU A 28 19.38 39.80 -31.71
N ASP A 29 18.06 39.95 -31.73
CA ASP A 29 17.16 39.06 -31.00
C ASP A 29 17.29 37.64 -31.59
N SER A 30 18.00 36.74 -30.89
CA SER A 30 18.24 35.37 -31.33
C SER A 30 17.08 34.41 -31.05
N THR A 31 15.83 34.91 -31.05
CA THR A 31 14.65 34.08 -30.84
C THR A 31 13.96 33.84 -32.17
N LEU A 32 14.29 32.73 -32.83
CA LEU A 32 13.53 32.20 -33.96
C LEU A 32 12.09 31.93 -33.50
N LYS A 33 11.11 32.57 -34.14
CA LYS A 33 9.69 32.25 -33.93
C LYS A 33 9.25 31.19 -34.92
N SER A 34 8.32 30.34 -34.51
CA SER A 34 7.73 29.30 -35.33
C SER A 34 6.98 29.94 -36.51
N GLY A 35 7.59 29.94 -37.71
CA GLY A 35 6.97 30.50 -38.92
C GLY A 35 7.91 31.28 -39.83
N ASP A 36 9.15 31.55 -39.43
CA ASP A 36 10.12 32.20 -40.30
C ASP A 36 10.58 31.23 -41.41
N ILE A 37 10.16 31.50 -42.65
CA ILE A 37 10.61 30.82 -43.86
C ILE A 37 11.98 31.41 -44.18
N ILE A 38 13.02 30.59 -44.04
CA ILE A 38 14.35 30.91 -44.57
C ILE A 38 14.26 30.70 -46.08
N GLU A 39 14.12 31.78 -46.84
CA GLU A 39 14.47 31.77 -48.25
C GLU A 39 16.00 31.76 -48.31
N ASP A 40 16.57 30.56 -48.52
CA ASP A 40 17.98 30.39 -48.83
C ASP A 40 18.24 30.98 -50.22
N GLU A 41 18.36 32.31 -50.32
CA GLU A 41 19.03 32.90 -51.47
C GLU A 41 20.53 32.57 -51.36
N GLU A 42 20.94 31.60 -52.18
CA GLU A 42 22.31 31.29 -52.53
C GLU A 42 23.00 32.50 -53.21
N ASN A 43 23.19 33.59 -52.47
CA ASN A 43 24.22 34.56 -52.80
C ASN A 43 25.54 33.99 -52.32
N LEU A 44 26.18 33.27 -53.25
CA LEU A 44 27.59 32.94 -53.26
C LEU A 44 28.42 34.21 -53.00
N LEU A 45 28.59 34.57 -51.73
CA LEU A 45 29.78 35.29 -51.31
C LEU A 45 30.93 34.32 -51.48
N ILE A 46 31.53 34.38 -52.67
CA ILE A 46 32.89 33.94 -52.94
C ILE A 46 33.77 34.72 -51.97
N LEU A 47 33.88 34.22 -50.74
CA LEU A 47 35.09 34.37 -49.96
C LEU A 47 36.13 33.63 -50.78
N SER A 48 36.88 34.38 -51.56
CA SER A 48 38.15 33.94 -52.10
C SER A 48 38.98 33.45 -50.90
N LEU A 49 38.93 32.15 -50.62
CA LEU A 49 39.97 31.50 -49.85
C LEU A 49 41.25 31.77 -50.64
N PRO A 50 42.25 32.47 -50.08
CA PRO A 50 43.57 32.43 -50.68
C PRO A 50 44.00 30.96 -50.65
N ASN A 51 44.52 30.48 -51.78
CA ASN A 51 45.14 29.17 -51.92
C ASN A 51 45.95 28.85 -50.65
N VAL A 52 45.49 27.88 -49.87
CA VAL A 52 46.23 27.33 -48.74
C VAL A 52 47.32 26.42 -49.30
N LEU A 53 48.38 27.06 -49.79
CA LEU A 53 49.73 26.51 -49.88
C LEU A 53 50.69 27.50 -49.19
N GLN A 54 50.39 27.81 -47.94
CA GLN A 54 51.35 28.45 -47.06
C GLN A 54 51.28 27.70 -45.74
N GLU A 55 52.38 27.02 -45.44
CA GLU A 55 52.69 26.52 -44.11
C GLU A 55 52.47 27.69 -43.14
N ASP A 56 51.50 27.55 -42.24
CA ASP A 56 51.29 28.50 -41.16
C ASP A 56 52.51 28.44 -40.23
N LYS A 57 53.55 29.20 -40.58
CA LYS A 57 54.66 29.50 -39.68
C LYS A 57 54.11 30.33 -38.53
N PHE A 58 53.90 29.68 -37.39
CA PHE A 58 53.57 30.35 -36.14
C PHE A 58 54.58 31.47 -35.86
N ILE A 59 54.14 32.74 -35.97
CA ILE A 59 54.97 33.89 -35.62
C ILE A 59 54.95 34.02 -34.10
N SER A 60 55.98 33.46 -33.44
CA SER A 60 56.26 33.77 -32.04
C SER A 60 56.63 35.25 -31.92
N ARG A 61 55.78 36.06 -31.29
CA ARG A 61 56.17 37.42 -30.86
C ARG A 61 57.10 37.29 -29.66
N ALA A 62 58.40 37.21 -29.92
CA ALA A 62 59.42 37.11 -28.90
C ALA A 62 59.81 38.50 -28.38
N THR A 63 59.79 38.68 -27.06
CA THR A 63 60.61 39.68 -26.37
C THR A 63 62.07 39.31 -26.65
N GLN A 64 62.81 40.22 -27.27
CA GLN A 64 64.18 39.98 -27.74
C GLN A 64 65.16 39.99 -26.57
N THR A 65 65.73 38.83 -26.24
CA THR A 65 66.99 38.72 -25.49
C THR A 65 68.10 38.36 -26.46
N ASP A 66 69.26 39.02 -26.35
CA ASP A 66 70.40 38.95 -27.28
C ASP A 66 71.08 37.57 -27.40
N TYR A 67 70.64 36.58 -26.61
CA TYR A 67 71.07 35.19 -26.71
C TYR A 67 69.87 34.32 -27.09
N ARG A 68 69.73 33.98 -28.38
CA ARG A 68 68.72 33.04 -28.87
C ARG A 68 69.43 31.80 -29.41
N GLU A 69 69.36 30.70 -28.67
CA GLU A 69 69.80 29.39 -29.13
C GLU A 69 68.73 28.82 -30.06
N SER A 70 68.79 29.16 -31.35
CA SER A 70 67.84 28.65 -32.37
C SER A 70 68.15 27.23 -32.86
N GLU A 71 69.29 26.65 -32.46
CA GLU A 71 69.75 25.33 -32.92
C GLU A 71 69.14 24.16 -32.12
N THR A 72 68.47 24.42 -30.99
CA THR A 72 67.86 23.38 -30.14
C THR A 72 66.34 23.26 -30.30
N GLN A 73 65.74 24.01 -31.24
CA GLN A 73 64.30 23.97 -31.46
C GLN A 73 63.94 22.88 -32.48
N THR A 74 63.59 21.69 -31.98
CA THR A 74 63.03 20.61 -32.80
C THR A 74 61.61 20.95 -33.24
N ASP A 75 61.29 20.64 -34.49
CA ASP A 75 59.90 20.66 -34.96
C ASP A 75 59.07 19.70 -34.09
N PRO A 76 57.86 20.11 -33.66
CA PRO A 76 56.95 19.21 -32.96
C PRO A 76 56.81 17.91 -33.76
N TRP A 77 56.95 16.77 -33.10
CA TRP A 77 56.81 15.48 -33.77
C TRP A 77 55.40 15.33 -34.35
N ASP A 78 55.30 15.23 -35.68
CA ASP A 78 54.09 14.85 -36.38
C ASP A 78 54.08 13.34 -36.68
N PRO A 79 52.98 12.62 -36.37
CA PRO A 79 52.88 11.20 -36.70
C PRO A 79 52.92 11.00 -38.22
N PRO A 80 53.64 9.96 -38.73
CA PRO A 80 53.80 9.70 -40.16
C PRO A 80 52.52 9.18 -40.86
N PHE A 81 51.36 9.28 -40.20
CA PHE A 81 50.07 8.94 -40.78
C PHE A 81 49.10 10.10 -40.64
N HIS A 82 48.56 10.54 -41.76
CA HIS A 82 47.41 11.43 -41.77
C HIS A 82 46.16 10.56 -41.78
N VAL A 83 45.25 10.75 -40.82
CA VAL A 83 43.93 10.12 -40.86
C VAL A 83 43.20 10.69 -42.06
N THR A 84 43.19 9.97 -43.18
CA THR A 84 42.40 10.30 -44.35
C THR A 84 40.97 10.48 -43.86
N LYS A 85 40.39 11.67 -44.00
CA LYS A 85 39.03 12.00 -43.55
C LYS A 85 38.10 10.87 -44.00
N VAL A 86 37.73 9.98 -43.07
CA VAL A 86 36.84 8.87 -43.36
C VAL A 86 35.58 9.50 -43.92
N LYS A 87 35.18 9.12 -45.14
CA LYS A 87 33.96 9.62 -45.77
C LYS A 87 32.75 9.07 -45.00
N GLY A 88 32.40 9.73 -43.89
CA GLY A 88 31.28 9.41 -43.02
C GLY A 88 31.66 8.95 -41.61
N GLU A 89 30.71 9.04 -40.69
CA GLU A 89 30.89 8.65 -39.29
C GLU A 89 31.09 7.12 -39.15
N PRO A 90 32.14 6.64 -38.47
CA PRO A 90 32.34 5.21 -38.22
C PRO A 90 31.22 4.64 -37.34
N GLU A 91 30.81 3.39 -37.62
CA GLU A 91 29.73 2.71 -36.89
C GLU A 91 29.99 2.63 -35.38
N ILE A 92 31.26 2.48 -34.99
CA ILE A 92 31.69 2.39 -33.60
C ILE A 92 31.29 3.64 -32.80
N LEU A 93 31.28 4.84 -33.41
CA LEU A 93 30.85 6.06 -32.73
C LEU A 93 29.34 6.06 -32.44
N SER A 94 28.53 5.42 -33.30
CA SER A 94 27.09 5.21 -33.06
C SER A 94 26.84 4.28 -31.87
N LEU A 95 27.75 3.33 -31.65
CA LEU A 95 27.69 2.33 -30.57
C LEU A 95 28.24 2.82 -29.23
N LYS A 96 28.70 4.07 -29.12
CA LYS A 96 29.26 4.66 -27.88
C LYS A 96 28.34 4.55 -26.67
N LYS A 97 27.03 4.40 -26.88
CA LYS A 97 26.02 4.22 -25.81
C LYS A 97 26.12 2.87 -25.11
N PHE A 98 26.72 1.87 -25.75
CA PHE A 98 26.92 0.55 -25.16
C PHE A 98 28.21 0.54 -24.35
N SER A 99 28.09 0.23 -23.06
CA SER A 99 29.23 0.04 -22.16
C SER A 99 29.03 -1.24 -21.33
N TYR A 100 30.09 -1.73 -20.67
CA TYR A 100 29.97 -2.90 -19.80
C TYR A 100 28.94 -2.65 -18.70
N GLY A 101 27.95 -3.54 -18.57
CA GLY A 101 26.79 -3.34 -17.67
C GLY A 101 25.67 -2.48 -18.24
N ASN A 102 25.88 -1.82 -19.39
CA ASN A 102 24.89 -1.04 -20.14
C ASN A 102 24.82 -1.54 -21.59
N GLY A 103 24.27 -2.74 -21.77
CA GLY A 103 24.08 -3.38 -23.08
C GLY A 103 25.27 -4.18 -23.62
N LEU A 104 26.35 -4.31 -22.84
CA LEU A 104 27.42 -5.31 -23.08
C LEU A 104 27.56 -6.26 -21.88
N PRO A 105 27.69 -7.58 -22.09
CA PRO A 105 27.73 -8.30 -23.37
C PRO A 105 26.40 -8.19 -24.15
N ALA A 106 26.49 -8.07 -25.47
CA ALA A 106 25.34 -7.78 -26.30
C ALA A 106 24.30 -8.91 -26.25
N GLY A 107 23.09 -8.58 -25.81
CA GLY A 107 21.94 -9.46 -25.86
C GLY A 107 21.13 -9.28 -27.15
N HIS A 108 19.97 -9.94 -27.21
CA HIS A 108 19.10 -9.93 -28.40
C HIS A 108 18.57 -8.54 -28.74
N VAL A 109 18.29 -7.71 -27.73
CA VAL A 109 17.75 -6.35 -27.92
C VAL A 109 18.82 -5.44 -28.52
N GLU A 110 20.05 -5.52 -28.03
CA GLU A 110 21.17 -4.74 -28.51
C GLU A 110 21.55 -5.15 -29.93
N VAL A 111 21.58 -6.45 -30.23
CA VAL A 111 21.81 -6.96 -31.59
C VAL A 111 20.74 -6.46 -32.57
N LYS A 112 19.46 -6.47 -32.17
CA LYS A 112 18.37 -5.89 -32.97
C LYS A 112 18.56 -4.40 -33.19
N TYR A 113 18.89 -3.64 -32.15
CA TYR A 113 19.15 -2.20 -32.25
C TYR A 113 20.29 -1.89 -33.23
N ILE A 114 21.39 -2.63 -33.16
CA ILE A 114 22.52 -2.47 -34.08
C ILE A 114 22.10 -2.78 -35.51
N SER A 115 21.32 -3.85 -35.70
CA SER A 115 20.80 -4.25 -37.01
C SER A 115 19.89 -3.17 -37.62
N GLU A 116 18.97 -2.60 -36.82
CA GLU A 116 18.12 -1.48 -37.24
C GLU A 116 18.92 -0.20 -37.50
N SER A 117 19.95 0.08 -36.69
CA SER A 117 20.86 1.22 -36.92
C SER A 117 21.59 1.11 -38.27
N ARG A 118 22.04 -0.10 -38.64
CA ARG A 118 22.64 -0.37 -39.95
C ARG A 118 21.66 -0.18 -41.09
N LYS A 119 20.43 -0.71 -40.99
CA LYS A 119 19.37 -0.50 -41.99
C LYS A 119 19.07 0.98 -42.18
N ASN A 120 18.95 1.71 -41.08
CA ASN A 120 18.72 3.15 -41.09
C ASN A 120 19.85 3.94 -41.75
N ARG A 121 21.10 3.53 -41.54
CA ARG A 121 22.25 4.13 -42.21
C ARG A 121 22.25 3.87 -43.71
N ILE A 122 21.95 2.64 -44.14
CA ILE A 122 21.86 2.28 -45.57
C ILE A 122 20.76 3.11 -46.24
N ALA A 123 19.57 3.19 -45.63
CA ALA A 123 18.47 4.02 -46.13
C ALA A 123 18.86 5.50 -46.24
N ARG A 124 19.52 6.06 -45.22
CA ARG A 124 20.03 7.45 -45.25
C ARG A 124 21.06 7.68 -46.35
N ASN A 125 21.93 6.72 -46.62
CA ASN A 125 22.91 6.82 -47.70
C ASN A 125 22.23 6.74 -49.07
N GLN A 126 21.22 5.89 -49.24
CA GLN A 126 20.41 5.84 -50.47
C GLN A 126 19.70 7.18 -50.73
N ILE A 127 19.16 7.82 -49.69
CA ILE A 127 18.52 9.14 -49.75
C ILE A 127 19.51 10.24 -50.17
N LYS A 128 20.78 10.16 -49.71
CA LYS A 128 21.83 11.15 -50.00
C LYS A 128 22.42 11.01 -51.41
N SER A 129 22.40 9.81 -51.99
CA SER A 129 23.06 9.52 -53.27
C SER A 129 22.25 9.93 -54.50
N SER A 130 20.93 10.09 -54.39
CA SER A 130 20.08 10.45 -55.54
C SER A 130 20.07 11.96 -55.77
N ALA A 131 20.66 12.39 -56.89
CA ALA A 131 20.78 13.80 -57.30
C ALA A 131 19.67 14.28 -58.26
N ASP A 132 18.86 13.38 -58.84
CA ASP A 132 17.89 13.70 -59.90
C ASP A 132 16.50 14.12 -59.37
N ASP A 133 15.82 15.06 -60.02
CA ASP A 133 14.50 15.58 -59.58
C ASP A 133 13.35 14.53 -59.65
N GLU A 134 13.38 13.60 -60.61
CA GLU A 134 12.42 12.47 -60.65
C GLU A 134 12.60 11.47 -59.48
N SER A 135 13.71 11.58 -58.75
CA SER A 135 13.97 10.78 -57.56
C SER A 135 13.31 11.34 -56.29
N PHE A 136 12.74 12.56 -56.33
CA PHE A 136 12.16 13.21 -55.16
C PHE A 136 10.97 12.44 -54.57
N ILE A 137 10.04 11.97 -55.41
CA ILE A 137 8.86 11.20 -54.95
C ILE A 137 9.30 9.87 -54.31
N ARG A 138 10.26 9.18 -54.93
CA ARG A 138 10.82 7.93 -54.40
C ARG A 138 11.54 8.16 -53.07
N LYS A 139 12.32 9.24 -52.97
CA LYS A 139 13.02 9.66 -51.75
C LYS A 139 12.04 10.00 -50.63
N LYS A 140 10.98 10.74 -50.94
CA LYS A 140 9.89 11.05 -50.01
C LYS A 140 9.26 9.77 -49.48
N GLN A 141 8.87 8.84 -50.36
CA GLN A 141 8.31 7.54 -49.96
C GLN A 141 9.25 6.74 -49.06
N LEU A 142 10.53 6.65 -49.43
CA LEU A 142 11.53 5.92 -48.64
C LEU A 142 11.75 6.54 -47.25
N ILE A 143 11.73 7.88 -47.14
CA ILE A 143 11.76 8.58 -45.85
C ILE A 143 10.51 8.27 -45.02
N PHE A 144 9.32 8.30 -45.63
CA PHE A 144 8.06 7.98 -44.95
C PHE A 144 8.07 6.55 -44.42
N ASP A 145 8.49 5.59 -45.24
CA ASP A 145 8.59 4.17 -44.85
C ASP A 145 9.60 3.98 -43.72
N GLN A 146 10.75 4.65 -43.78
CA GLN A 146 11.75 4.63 -42.72
C GLN A 146 11.20 5.20 -41.41
N VAL A 147 10.54 6.35 -41.45
CA VAL A 147 9.92 6.97 -40.26
C VAL A 147 8.85 6.05 -39.67
N LYS A 148 8.03 5.44 -40.53
CA LYS A 148 7.01 4.48 -40.11
C LYS A 148 7.63 3.27 -39.43
N ASN A 149 8.69 2.70 -39.98
CA ASN A 149 9.40 1.55 -39.39
C ASN A 149 10.09 1.91 -38.07
N ASP A 150 10.72 3.08 -37.98
CA ASP A 150 11.30 3.57 -36.73
C ASP A 150 10.22 3.79 -35.66
N TRP A 151 9.06 4.32 -36.06
CA TRP A 151 7.93 4.51 -35.17
C TRP A 151 7.39 3.17 -34.66
N THR A 152 7.14 2.20 -35.57
CA THR A 152 6.64 0.88 -35.18
C THR A 152 7.61 0.17 -34.25
N TYR A 153 8.92 0.23 -34.52
CA TYR A 153 9.95 -0.34 -33.65
C TYR A 153 9.97 0.31 -32.26
N ARG A 154 9.82 1.63 -32.16
CA ARG A 154 9.74 2.32 -30.86
C ARG A 154 8.47 1.94 -30.10
N THR A 155 7.33 1.88 -30.79
CA THR A 155 6.07 1.51 -30.16
C THR A 155 6.11 0.08 -29.65
N THR A 156 6.65 -0.87 -30.42
CA THR A 156 6.75 -2.28 -30.00
C THR A 156 7.63 -2.43 -28.76
N LEU A 157 8.78 -1.75 -28.71
CA LEU A 157 9.64 -1.75 -27.51
C LEU A 157 8.96 -1.14 -26.28
N LEU A 158 8.19 -0.06 -26.46
CA LEU A 158 7.42 0.54 -25.37
C LEU A 158 6.32 -0.40 -24.89
N ASP A 159 5.65 -1.08 -25.80
CA ASP A 159 4.58 -2.03 -25.49
C ASP A 159 5.13 -3.28 -24.80
N GLU A 160 6.26 -3.83 -25.23
CA GLU A 160 6.97 -4.92 -24.54
C GLU A 160 7.29 -4.52 -23.08
N LYS A 161 7.83 -3.32 -22.87
CA LYS A 161 8.11 -2.80 -21.51
C LYS A 161 6.84 -2.60 -20.68
N ARG A 162 5.73 -2.15 -21.30
CA ARG A 162 4.44 -2.01 -20.64
C ARG A 162 3.88 -3.37 -20.25
N LEU A 163 3.97 -4.37 -21.12
CA LEU A 163 3.53 -5.74 -20.86
C LEU A 163 4.31 -6.38 -19.71
N GLN A 164 5.63 -6.18 -19.66
CA GLN A 164 6.45 -6.63 -18.53
C GLN A 164 5.97 -6.01 -17.21
N LYS A 165 5.80 -4.68 -17.17
CA LYS A 165 5.27 -3.99 -15.98
C LYS A 165 3.88 -4.48 -15.57
N LEU A 166 3.00 -4.71 -16.53
CA LEU A 166 1.66 -5.26 -16.27
C LEU A 166 1.73 -6.67 -15.68
N SER A 167 2.62 -7.52 -16.21
CA SER A 167 2.86 -8.86 -15.69
C SER A 167 3.40 -8.83 -14.26
N ASP A 168 4.36 -7.94 -13.99
CA ASP A 168 4.91 -7.73 -12.64
C ASP A 168 3.80 -7.30 -11.68
N MET A 169 2.99 -6.30 -12.04
CA MET A 169 1.85 -5.85 -11.23
C MET A 169 0.81 -6.95 -11.01
N GLN A 170 0.53 -7.77 -12.02
CA GLN A 170 -0.37 -8.90 -11.86
C GLN A 170 0.18 -9.90 -10.85
N SER A 171 1.48 -10.19 -10.93
CA SER A 171 2.15 -11.10 -10.00
C SER A 171 2.13 -10.58 -8.56
N THR A 172 2.31 -9.27 -8.35
CA THR A 172 2.26 -8.65 -7.02
C THR A 172 0.86 -8.74 -6.43
N ILE A 173 -0.18 -8.41 -7.21
CA ILE A 173 -1.57 -8.52 -6.77
C ILE A 173 -1.92 -9.95 -6.39
N ILE A 174 -1.52 -10.94 -7.21
CA ILE A 174 -1.76 -12.35 -6.90
C ILE A 174 -1.07 -12.74 -5.59
N ASN A 175 0.17 -12.30 -5.38
CA ASN A 175 0.91 -12.58 -4.16
C ASN A 175 0.27 -11.91 -2.93
N GLU A 176 -0.27 -10.71 -3.07
CA GLU A 176 -1.00 -10.02 -2.00
C GLU A 176 -2.29 -10.76 -1.64
N ILE A 177 -3.08 -11.17 -2.63
CA ILE A 177 -4.30 -11.94 -2.42
C ILE A 177 -3.99 -13.25 -1.70
N LYS A 178 -2.94 -13.97 -2.11
CA LYS A 178 -2.48 -15.20 -1.44
C LYS A 178 -2.07 -14.95 0.01
N LYS A 179 -1.28 -13.90 0.27
CA LYS A 179 -0.91 -13.50 1.64
C LYS A 179 -2.13 -13.17 2.49
N HIS A 180 -3.12 -12.49 1.92
CA HIS A 180 -4.36 -12.16 2.62
C HIS A 180 -5.23 -13.40 2.90
N SER A 181 -5.33 -14.33 1.95
CA SER A 181 -6.06 -15.59 2.15
C SER A 181 -5.40 -16.45 3.22
N GLU A 182 -4.07 -16.60 3.19
CA GLU A 182 -3.31 -17.35 4.21
C GLU A 182 -3.48 -16.75 5.60
N LYS A 183 -3.41 -15.41 5.72
CA LYS A 183 -3.68 -14.73 7.00
C LYS A 183 -5.09 -15.06 7.49
N ARG A 184 -6.10 -14.93 6.63
CA ARG A 184 -7.50 -15.23 6.97
C ARG A 184 -7.69 -16.68 7.40
N GLU A 185 -7.08 -17.62 6.69
CA GLU A 185 -7.13 -19.04 7.02
C GLU A 185 -6.48 -19.33 8.38
N ARG A 186 -5.31 -18.73 8.66
CA ARG A 186 -4.68 -18.84 9.99
C ARG A 186 -5.56 -18.28 11.10
N PHE A 187 -6.21 -17.13 10.87
CA PHE A 187 -7.15 -16.56 11.83
C PHE A 187 -8.35 -17.49 12.08
N LEU A 188 -8.95 -18.03 11.01
CA LEU A 188 -10.08 -18.97 11.12
C LEU A 188 -9.67 -20.27 11.80
N SER A 189 -8.51 -20.82 11.48
CA SER A 189 -7.96 -22.02 12.10
C SER A 189 -7.73 -21.81 13.60
N ASN A 190 -7.10 -20.70 13.99
CA ASN A 190 -6.91 -20.36 15.41
C ASN A 190 -8.25 -20.18 16.15
N MET A 191 -9.23 -19.52 15.53
CA MET A 191 -10.58 -19.37 16.08
C MET A 191 -11.27 -20.72 16.25
N TRP A 192 -11.17 -21.60 15.25
CA TRP A 192 -11.71 -22.95 15.28
C TRP A 192 -11.05 -23.78 16.37
N SER A 193 -9.72 -23.83 16.44
CA SER A 193 -8.97 -24.54 17.48
C SER A 193 -9.36 -24.06 18.88
N ASN A 194 -9.52 -22.75 19.07
CA ASN A 194 -9.99 -22.20 20.35
C ASN A 194 -11.41 -22.66 20.68
N LYS A 195 -12.32 -22.68 19.71
CA LYS A 195 -13.69 -23.13 19.91
C LYS A 195 -13.75 -24.62 20.22
N VAL A 196 -12.99 -25.44 19.49
CA VAL A 196 -12.85 -26.88 19.73
C VAL A 196 -12.32 -27.12 21.14
N ALA A 197 -11.26 -26.41 21.56
CA ALA A 197 -10.72 -26.54 22.90
C ALA A 197 -11.73 -26.18 24.01
N GLN A 198 -12.58 -25.18 23.79
CA GLN A 198 -13.68 -24.85 24.71
C GLN A 198 -14.72 -25.98 24.77
N MET A 199 -15.09 -26.56 23.62
CA MET A 199 -16.03 -27.67 23.56
C MET A 199 -15.47 -28.92 24.22
N CYS A 200 -14.20 -29.28 23.97
CA CYS A 200 -13.53 -30.38 24.65
C CYS A 200 -13.53 -30.20 26.19
N LYS A 201 -13.27 -28.98 26.68
CA LYS A 201 -13.34 -28.69 28.12
C LYS A 201 -14.75 -28.84 28.69
N HIS A 202 -15.77 -28.45 27.92
CA HIS A 202 -17.17 -28.60 28.33
C HIS A 202 -17.58 -30.08 28.35
N ASN A 203 -17.28 -30.81 27.28
CA ASN A 203 -17.55 -32.25 27.20
C ASN A 203 -16.83 -33.03 28.30
N SER A 204 -15.56 -32.73 28.58
CA SER A 204 -14.83 -33.38 29.66
C SER A 204 -15.48 -33.14 31.04
N LYS A 205 -16.08 -31.97 31.28
CA LYS A 205 -16.86 -31.73 32.51
C LYS A 205 -18.13 -32.56 32.54
N MET A 206 -18.86 -32.61 31.42
CA MET A 206 -20.07 -33.43 31.30
C MET A 206 -19.76 -34.92 31.53
N GLU A 207 -18.65 -35.41 30.99
CA GLU A 207 -18.16 -36.78 31.22
C GLU A 207 -17.80 -37.02 32.69
N GLN A 208 -17.12 -36.08 33.34
CA GLN A 208 -16.80 -36.19 34.77
C GLN A 208 -18.06 -36.21 35.64
N ASP A 209 -19.06 -35.38 35.32
CA ASP A 209 -20.32 -35.34 36.05
C ASP A 209 -21.11 -36.63 35.82
N LEU A 210 -21.17 -37.13 34.57
CA LEU A 210 -21.76 -38.44 34.26
C LEU A 210 -21.07 -39.57 35.04
N GLN A 211 -19.75 -39.59 35.13
CA GLN A 211 -19.02 -40.58 35.93
C GLN A 211 -19.30 -40.45 37.44
N LYS A 212 -19.54 -39.25 37.95
CA LYS A 212 -19.93 -39.06 39.37
C LYS A 212 -21.32 -39.61 39.61
N GLU A 213 -22.27 -39.33 38.73
CA GLU A 213 -23.64 -39.85 38.81
C GLU A 213 -23.65 -41.38 38.71
N LEU A 214 -22.91 -41.97 37.77
CA LEU A 214 -22.77 -43.43 37.68
C LEU A 214 -22.18 -44.03 38.97
N ARG A 215 -21.11 -43.44 39.52
CA ARG A 215 -20.53 -43.88 40.80
C ARG A 215 -21.52 -43.76 41.96
N TYR A 216 -22.31 -42.68 41.98
CA TYR A 216 -23.34 -42.49 42.99
C TYR A 216 -24.41 -43.58 42.88
N LEU A 217 -24.89 -43.85 41.66
CA LEU A 217 -25.86 -44.92 41.40
C LEU A 217 -25.30 -46.30 41.76
N ASP A 218 -24.08 -46.63 41.37
CA ASP A 218 -23.43 -47.90 41.74
C ASP A 218 -23.31 -48.05 43.27
N SER A 219 -22.93 -46.97 43.97
CA SER A 219 -22.88 -46.98 45.44
C SER A 219 -24.27 -47.13 46.07
N ALA A 220 -25.30 -46.53 45.48
CA ALA A 220 -26.68 -46.66 45.94
C ALA A 220 -27.23 -48.08 45.71
N ILE A 221 -26.90 -48.70 44.58
CA ILE A 221 -27.22 -50.11 44.27
C ILE A 221 -26.50 -51.03 45.25
N SER A 222 -25.19 -50.88 45.43
CA SER A 222 -24.40 -51.69 46.37
C SER A 222 -24.88 -51.55 47.83
N ASN A 223 -25.21 -50.33 48.26
CA ASN A 223 -25.80 -50.12 49.59
C ASN A 223 -27.15 -50.80 49.75
N LYS A 224 -27.97 -50.86 48.69
CA LYS A 224 -29.25 -51.57 48.72
C LYS A 224 -29.05 -53.08 48.81
N GLU A 225 -28.11 -53.64 48.04
CA GLU A 225 -27.69 -55.04 48.15
C GLU A 225 -27.10 -55.38 49.52
N TYR A 226 -26.36 -54.46 50.16
CA TYR A 226 -25.84 -54.61 51.52
C TYR A 226 -26.95 -54.59 52.58
N VAL A 227 -27.96 -53.73 52.46
CA VAL A 227 -29.11 -53.69 53.39
C VAL A 227 -29.96 -54.97 53.30
N ASP A 228 -30.02 -55.59 52.12
CA ASP A 228 -30.73 -56.86 51.91
C ASP A 228 -29.92 -58.07 52.41
N THR A 229 -28.58 -58.03 52.41
CA THR A 229 -27.70 -59.12 52.91
C THR A 229 -27.36 -59.01 54.40
N THR A 230 -27.27 -57.80 54.96
CA THR A 230 -26.95 -57.58 56.40
C THR A 230 -28.07 -57.97 57.36
N LYS A 231 -29.30 -58.12 56.90
CA LYS A 231 -30.35 -58.72 57.75
C LYS A 231 -30.13 -60.22 57.99
N ALA A 232 -29.29 -60.88 57.20
CA ALA A 232 -28.97 -62.30 57.35
C ALA A 232 -27.56 -62.58 57.91
N ASP A 233 -26.54 -61.79 57.56
CA ASP A 233 -25.13 -62.19 57.81
C ASP A 233 -24.36 -61.37 58.89
N SER A 234 -25.02 -60.43 59.59
CA SER A 234 -24.38 -59.48 60.54
C SER A 234 -23.85 -60.07 61.86
N LEU A 235 -23.77 -61.39 62.02
CA LEU A 235 -23.20 -62.01 63.24
C LEU A 235 -21.87 -62.73 63.03
N LEU A 236 -21.38 -62.92 61.80
CA LEU A 236 -20.16 -63.71 61.56
C LEU A 236 -19.11 -63.05 60.65
N GLN A 237 -19.40 -61.90 60.02
CA GLN A 237 -18.50 -61.30 59.00
C GLN A 237 -17.65 -60.12 59.50
N GLU A 238 -17.75 -59.72 60.78
CA GLU A 238 -16.89 -58.67 61.35
C GLU A 238 -15.45 -59.13 61.60
N GLU A 239 -15.15 -60.44 61.62
CA GLU A 239 -13.82 -60.92 62.00
C GLU A 239 -12.81 -61.06 60.83
N THR A 240 -13.23 -60.99 59.56
CA THR A 240 -12.34 -61.44 58.44
C THR A 240 -11.90 -60.40 57.43
N SER A 241 -12.24 -59.10 57.57
CA SER A 241 -11.80 -58.08 56.60
C SER A 241 -11.02 -56.90 57.19
N PHE A 242 -10.27 -57.12 58.26
CA PHE A 242 -9.25 -56.15 58.69
C PHE A 242 -7.93 -56.31 57.92
N LYS A 243 -7.90 -55.90 56.64
CA LYS A 243 -6.65 -55.35 56.08
C LYS A 243 -6.48 -53.95 56.68
N THR A 244 -5.88 -53.93 57.88
CA THR A 244 -5.44 -52.76 58.66
C THR A 244 -5.71 -51.38 58.04
N PRO A 245 -6.74 -50.64 58.47
CA PRO A 245 -6.79 -49.22 58.25
C PRO A 245 -5.90 -48.57 59.30
N LYS A 246 -4.77 -47.99 58.87
CA LYS A 246 -4.29 -46.76 59.53
C LYS A 246 -5.46 -45.79 59.46
N PHE A 247 -6.18 -45.70 60.55
CA PHE A 247 -7.28 -44.78 60.78
C PHE A 247 -6.70 -43.36 60.67
N GLN A 248 -6.64 -42.83 59.44
CA GLN A 248 -6.45 -41.41 59.24
C GLN A 248 -7.78 -40.78 59.66
N SER A 249 -7.89 -40.53 60.97
CA SER A 249 -9.02 -39.83 61.54
C SER A 249 -9.12 -38.49 60.82
N LEU A 250 -10.17 -38.33 60.03
CA LEU A 250 -10.68 -37.01 59.70
C LEU A 250 -10.98 -36.34 61.05
N PHE A 251 -10.17 -35.35 61.39
CA PHE A 251 -10.18 -34.65 62.66
C PHE A 251 -11.54 -34.00 62.91
N THR A 252 -12.42 -34.71 63.62
CA THR A 252 -13.44 -34.16 64.53
C THR A 252 -13.89 -35.27 65.50
N LYS A 253 -12.98 -35.88 66.25
CA LYS A 253 -13.33 -36.56 67.50
C LYS A 253 -13.23 -35.53 68.63
N GLY A 254 -14.33 -34.82 68.86
CA GLY A 254 -14.57 -34.09 70.10
C GLY A 254 -15.59 -34.86 70.91
N THR A 255 -15.19 -35.98 71.51
CA THR A 255 -16.02 -36.70 72.49
C THR A 255 -15.17 -36.98 73.72
N GLU A 256 -14.90 -35.94 74.49
CA GLU A 256 -14.59 -36.08 75.91
C GLU A 256 -15.88 -35.79 76.68
N TYR A 257 -16.64 -36.85 76.95
CA TYR A 257 -17.74 -36.82 77.91
C TYR A 257 -17.16 -36.99 79.31
N MET A 258 -16.85 -35.88 79.98
CA MET A 258 -16.68 -35.83 81.44
C MET A 258 -17.14 -34.45 81.95
N LEU A 259 -18.45 -34.18 81.94
CA LEU A 259 -18.99 -33.04 82.70
C LEU A 259 -19.98 -33.55 83.75
N SER A 260 -19.45 -33.83 84.94
CA SER A 260 -20.24 -33.71 86.17
C SER A 260 -20.53 -32.23 86.38
N ASN A 261 -21.66 -31.76 85.84
CA ASN A 261 -22.05 -30.36 85.89
C ASN A 261 -22.96 -30.10 87.09
N TYR A 262 -22.45 -29.31 88.04
CA TYR A 262 -23.17 -28.74 89.20
C TYR A 262 -24.56 -28.18 88.86
N TYR A 263 -24.74 -27.71 87.62
CA TYR A 263 -25.97 -27.09 87.12
C TYR A 263 -27.13 -28.05 86.87
N LEU A 264 -26.89 -29.36 86.81
CA LEU A 264 -27.92 -30.39 86.59
C LEU A 264 -28.15 -31.29 87.81
N THR A 265 -27.23 -31.31 88.77
CA THR A 265 -27.30 -32.15 89.98
C THR A 265 -27.75 -31.39 91.23
N ASP A 266 -27.52 -30.07 91.31
CA ASP A 266 -27.83 -29.27 92.50
C ASP A 266 -29.04 -28.34 92.23
N PRO A 267 -30.04 -28.23 93.14
CA PRO A 267 -31.28 -27.48 92.87
C PRO A 267 -31.06 -25.97 92.70
N ALA A 268 -30.01 -25.41 93.32
CA ALA A 268 -29.60 -24.03 93.10
C ALA A 268 -29.09 -23.79 91.66
N GLY A 269 -28.41 -24.80 91.10
CA GLY A 269 -27.92 -24.81 89.72
C GLY A 269 -29.04 -24.83 88.70
N LEU A 270 -30.07 -25.66 88.93
CA LEU A 270 -31.28 -25.70 88.10
C LEU A 270 -32.04 -24.38 88.12
N SER A 271 -32.11 -23.68 89.26
CA SER A 271 -32.74 -22.34 89.34
C SER A 271 -31.98 -21.29 88.52
N SER A 272 -30.65 -21.42 88.46
CA SER A 272 -29.78 -20.54 87.67
C SER A 272 -29.94 -20.82 86.18
N VAL A 273 -30.09 -22.09 85.80
CA VAL A 273 -30.40 -22.50 84.41
C VAL A 273 -31.79 -22.04 83.98
N LYS A 274 -32.78 -22.13 84.89
CA LYS A 274 -34.15 -21.67 84.63
C LYS A 274 -34.20 -20.16 84.42
N LYS A 275 -33.57 -19.37 85.30
CA LYS A 275 -33.42 -17.91 85.10
C LYS A 275 -32.68 -17.59 83.80
N TRP A 276 -31.64 -18.36 83.47
CA TRP A 276 -30.91 -18.18 82.22
C TRP A 276 -31.80 -18.45 80.99
N LEU A 277 -32.64 -19.48 81.03
CA LEU A 277 -33.63 -19.77 79.98
C LEU A 277 -34.67 -18.66 79.89
N GLU A 278 -35.19 -18.17 81.02
CA GLU A 278 -36.18 -17.08 81.07
C GLU A 278 -35.59 -15.78 80.47
N THR A 279 -34.35 -15.42 80.82
CA THR A 279 -33.65 -14.28 80.18
C THR A 279 -33.40 -14.46 78.68
N LYS A 280 -33.30 -15.72 78.21
CA LYS A 280 -33.14 -16.04 76.78
C LYS A 280 -34.47 -15.99 76.03
N THR A 281 -35.58 -16.37 76.67
CA THR A 281 -36.90 -16.42 76.06
C THR A 281 -37.63 -15.07 76.05
N GLU A 282 -37.32 -14.14 76.96
CA GLU A 282 -37.88 -12.77 76.94
C GLU A 282 -37.45 -11.96 75.69
N ASN A 283 -36.35 -12.36 75.03
CA ASN A 283 -35.88 -11.79 73.76
C ASN A 283 -36.59 -12.37 72.51
N LEU A 284 -37.52 -13.31 72.69
CA LEU A 284 -38.36 -13.87 71.61
C LEU A 284 -39.73 -13.19 71.53
N ASN A 285 -39.89 -12.01 72.13
CA ASN A 285 -41.04 -11.15 71.88
C ASN A 285 -40.95 -10.57 70.47
N THR A 286 -41.93 -10.97 69.66
CA THR A 286 -42.10 -10.67 68.25
C THR A 286 -42.35 -9.20 68.00
N GLU A 287 -41.32 -8.49 67.55
CA GLU A 287 -41.49 -7.42 66.57
C GLU A 287 -40.47 -7.69 65.46
N ILE A 288 -40.96 -8.04 64.26
CA ILE A 288 -40.14 -8.09 63.06
C ILE A 288 -39.84 -6.63 62.69
N PRO A 289 -38.60 -6.12 62.84
CA PRO A 289 -38.31 -4.78 62.37
C PRO A 289 -38.26 -4.84 60.84
N LEU A 290 -39.15 -4.10 60.18
CA LEU A 290 -39.01 -3.81 58.75
C LEU A 290 -37.65 -3.12 58.53
N SER A 291 -36.74 -3.90 57.93
CA SER A 291 -35.41 -3.59 57.41
C SER A 291 -35.08 -2.09 57.29
N ARG A 292 -34.34 -1.55 58.26
CA ARG A 292 -33.55 -0.33 58.06
C ARG A 292 -32.24 -0.71 57.38
N VAL A 293 -32.09 -0.26 56.13
CA VAL A 293 -30.84 -0.15 55.33
C VAL A 293 -29.91 -1.35 55.48
N PHE A 294 -30.03 -2.32 54.58
CA PHE A 294 -29.06 -3.40 54.42
C PHE A 294 -27.64 -2.82 54.31
N LYS A 295 -26.86 -2.97 55.38
CA LYS A 295 -25.39 -2.87 55.26
C LYS A 295 -24.98 -4.05 54.39
N ARG A 296 -24.49 -3.76 53.17
CA ARG A 296 -24.03 -4.78 52.23
C ARG A 296 -23.17 -5.82 52.94
N SER A 297 -23.57 -7.09 52.81
CA SER A 297 -22.87 -8.22 53.42
C SER A 297 -21.41 -8.26 52.96
N ARG A 298 -20.49 -8.77 53.78
CA ARG A 298 -19.09 -9.00 53.38
C ARG A 298 -19.02 -9.81 52.08
N ARG A 299 -19.96 -10.74 51.88
CA ARG A 299 -20.09 -11.54 50.65
C ARG A 299 -20.47 -10.70 49.44
N GLU A 300 -21.38 -9.74 49.60
CA GLU A 300 -21.78 -8.82 48.53
C GLU A 300 -20.64 -7.86 48.16
N ARG A 301 -19.90 -7.35 49.15
CA ARG A 301 -18.70 -6.53 48.90
C ARG A 301 -17.62 -7.29 48.13
N LEU A 302 -17.43 -8.58 48.45
CA LEU A 302 -16.51 -9.45 47.71
C LEU A 302 -17.01 -9.72 46.29
N ALA A 303 -18.31 -9.92 46.11
CA ALA A 303 -18.92 -10.12 44.79
C ALA A 303 -18.80 -8.86 43.91
N GLU A 304 -19.01 -7.67 44.48
CA GLU A 304 -18.85 -6.39 43.79
C GLU A 304 -17.39 -6.13 43.41
N LYS A 305 -16.44 -6.38 44.33
CA LYS A 305 -15.00 -6.33 44.01
C LYS A 305 -14.62 -7.33 42.91
N ALA A 306 -15.16 -8.54 42.95
CA ALA A 306 -14.92 -9.54 41.90
C ALA A 306 -15.50 -9.08 40.55
N TYR A 307 -16.69 -8.48 40.56
CA TYR A 307 -17.33 -7.93 39.37
C TYR A 307 -16.52 -6.78 38.75
N LEU A 308 -16.05 -5.83 39.57
CA LEU A 308 -15.17 -4.74 39.12
C LEU A 308 -13.85 -5.26 38.55
N ASN A 309 -13.22 -6.24 39.20
CA ASN A 309 -12.01 -6.90 38.69
C ASN A 309 -12.23 -7.59 37.32
N ILE A 310 -13.42 -8.16 37.10
CA ILE A 310 -13.78 -8.76 35.81
C ILE A 310 -13.95 -7.66 34.74
N LEU A 311 -14.58 -6.53 35.08
CA LEU A 311 -14.73 -5.39 34.17
C LEU A 311 -13.38 -4.78 33.80
N GLU A 312 -12.47 -4.59 34.76
CA GLU A 312 -11.11 -4.09 34.51
C GLU A 312 -10.31 -5.03 33.63
N LYS A 313 -10.34 -6.35 33.88
CA LYS A 313 -9.73 -7.36 33.02
C LYS A 313 -10.31 -7.40 31.61
N ARG A 314 -11.58 -7.00 31.44
CA ARG A 314 -12.20 -6.85 30.12
C ARG A 314 -11.76 -5.56 29.43
N ARG A 315 -11.66 -4.46 30.19
CA ARG A 315 -11.16 -3.17 29.69
C ARG A 315 -9.68 -3.25 29.27
N SER A 316 -8.84 -3.96 30.02
CA SER A 316 -7.42 -4.14 29.72
C SER A 316 -7.15 -5.08 28.53
N LYS A 317 -8.14 -5.88 28.12
CA LYS A 317 -8.08 -6.77 26.94
C LYS A 317 -8.61 -6.13 25.67
N LEU A 318 -9.30 -4.98 25.78
CA LEU A 318 -9.60 -4.17 24.61
C LEU A 318 -8.26 -3.59 24.12
N PRO A 319 -7.99 -3.58 22.80
CA PRO A 319 -6.80 -2.91 22.29
C PRO A 319 -6.83 -1.47 22.80
N PRO A 320 -5.68 -0.91 23.27
CA PRO A 320 -5.62 0.50 23.61
C PRO A 320 -6.18 1.27 22.42
N LYS A 321 -7.17 2.14 22.69
CA LYS A 321 -7.73 3.00 21.67
C LYS A 321 -6.55 3.79 21.12
N ILE A 322 -6.12 3.46 19.90
CA ILE A 322 -4.98 4.11 19.26
C ILE A 322 -5.43 5.54 19.01
N TYR A 323 -5.15 6.41 19.97
CA TYR A 323 -5.08 7.83 19.72
C TYR A 323 -3.77 8.01 18.95
N HIS A 324 -3.86 8.14 17.63
CA HIS A 324 -2.77 8.69 16.86
C HIS A 324 -2.58 10.13 17.35
N GLU A 325 -1.49 10.37 18.09
CA GLU A 325 -1.13 11.69 18.64
C GLU A 325 -0.89 12.74 17.52
N ASP A 326 -0.81 12.31 16.26
CA ASP A 326 -0.62 13.17 15.09
C ASP A 326 -1.92 13.75 14.50
N TYR A 327 -3.10 13.40 15.04
CA TYR A 327 -4.31 14.13 14.69
C TYR A 327 -4.44 15.36 15.59
N VAL A 328 -3.76 16.42 15.23
CA VAL A 328 -4.28 17.77 15.51
C VAL A 328 -5.63 17.83 14.82
N LYS A 329 -6.72 17.72 15.59
CA LYS A 329 -8.04 18.11 15.09
C LYS A 329 -7.98 19.61 14.86
N GLU A 330 -7.57 20.02 13.67
CA GLU A 330 -7.90 21.34 13.17
C GLU A 330 -9.41 21.35 13.01
N GLU A 331 -10.09 21.99 13.97
CA GLU A 331 -11.49 22.36 13.78
C GLU A 331 -11.54 23.20 12.50
N PRO A 332 -12.39 22.86 11.52
CA PRO A 332 -12.45 23.63 10.28
C PRO A 332 -12.73 25.09 10.66
N PRO A 333 -11.91 26.05 10.19
CA PRO A 333 -12.14 27.44 10.52
C PRO A 333 -13.55 27.78 10.07
N MET A 334 -14.33 28.38 10.98
CA MET A 334 -15.67 28.88 10.66
C MET A 334 -15.59 29.64 9.33
N PRO A 335 -16.54 29.44 8.39
CA PRO A 335 -16.52 30.15 7.12
C PRO A 335 -16.59 31.65 7.41
N SER A 336 -15.42 32.28 7.40
CA SER A 336 -15.26 33.72 7.44
C SER A 336 -15.79 34.24 6.11
N VAL A 337 -16.99 34.79 6.13
CA VAL A 337 -17.52 35.60 5.04
C VAL A 337 -16.53 36.74 4.80
N LYS A 338 -15.71 36.59 3.76
CA LYS A 338 -14.93 37.68 3.18
C LYS A 338 -15.19 37.71 1.69
N ALA A 339 -15.30 38.95 1.25
CA ALA A 339 -15.81 39.39 -0.03
C ALA A 339 -15.10 38.74 -1.21
N GLU A 340 -15.85 38.72 -2.31
CA GLU A 340 -15.42 38.52 -3.69
C GLU A 340 -13.95 38.81 -3.95
N ASP A 341 -13.11 37.78 -3.89
CA ASP A 341 -11.77 37.81 -4.45
C ASP A 341 -11.75 36.94 -5.72
N VAL A 342 -11.73 37.69 -6.82
CA VAL A 342 -11.23 37.38 -8.16
C VAL A 342 -10.54 36.02 -8.28
N ILE A 343 -11.09 35.19 -9.15
CA ILE A 343 -10.48 33.95 -9.65
C ILE A 343 -9.18 34.35 -10.38
N GLU A 344 -8.05 34.30 -9.68
CA GLU A 344 -6.76 34.23 -10.34
C GLU A 344 -6.58 32.81 -10.88
N PHE A 345 -6.65 32.72 -12.21
CA PHE A 345 -6.43 31.50 -12.98
C PHE A 345 -4.96 31.06 -12.84
N PHE A 346 -4.65 30.31 -11.78
CA PHE A 346 -3.40 29.55 -11.68
C PHE A 346 -3.52 28.23 -12.47
N ASP A 347 -2.65 28.10 -13.47
CA ASP A 347 -2.22 26.91 -14.24
C ASP A 347 -3.21 25.74 -14.34
N PHE A 348 -3.93 25.73 -15.46
CA PHE A 348 -5.16 24.96 -15.70
C PHE A 348 -5.00 23.58 -16.35
N GLU A 349 -3.80 22.98 -16.39
CA GLU A 349 -3.61 21.70 -17.08
C GLU A 349 -3.73 20.47 -16.17
N GLU A 350 -3.11 20.44 -14.98
CA GLU A 350 -3.17 19.25 -14.12
C GLU A 350 -4.53 19.07 -13.44
N LYS A 351 -5.17 20.15 -12.98
CA LYS A 351 -6.49 20.07 -12.30
C LYS A 351 -7.63 19.70 -13.26
N LYS A 352 -7.52 20.00 -14.57
CA LYS A 352 -8.51 19.57 -15.57
C LYS A 352 -8.47 18.05 -15.75
N VAL A 353 -7.29 17.44 -15.72
CA VAL A 353 -7.15 15.98 -15.83
C VAL A 353 -7.79 15.30 -14.62
N ASP A 354 -7.56 15.83 -13.42
CA ASP A 354 -8.18 15.30 -12.19
C ASP A 354 -9.71 15.45 -12.20
N LEU A 355 -10.24 16.61 -12.60
CA LEU A 355 -11.68 16.80 -12.73
C LEU A 355 -12.28 15.87 -13.80
N VAL A 356 -11.68 15.76 -14.98
CA VAL A 356 -12.16 14.87 -16.04
C VAL A 356 -12.17 13.42 -15.58
N THR A 357 -11.15 12.96 -14.85
CA THR A 357 -11.11 11.59 -14.32
C THR A 357 -12.15 11.36 -13.23
N ILE A 358 -12.40 12.33 -12.35
CA ILE A 358 -13.46 12.28 -11.33
C ILE A 358 -14.84 12.23 -12.01
N TRP A 359 -15.09 13.09 -13.00
CA TRP A 359 -16.33 13.12 -13.78
C TRP A 359 -16.55 11.82 -14.57
N GLN A 360 -15.51 11.26 -15.18
CA GLN A 360 -15.59 9.97 -15.86
C GLN A 360 -15.90 8.82 -14.89
N LYS A 361 -15.34 8.83 -13.68
CA LYS A 361 -15.68 7.84 -12.64
C LYS A 361 -17.14 7.98 -12.20
N ALA A 362 -17.63 9.21 -12.01
CA ALA A 362 -19.02 9.47 -11.66
C ALA A 362 -19.99 9.01 -12.76
N LEU A 363 -19.71 9.34 -14.03
CA LEU A 363 -20.54 8.91 -15.17
C LEU A 363 -20.56 7.40 -15.35
N ARG A 364 -19.43 6.71 -15.15
CA ARG A 364 -19.37 5.23 -15.16
C ARG A 364 -20.17 4.62 -13.99
N GLY A 365 -20.13 5.25 -12.82
CA GLY A 365 -20.93 4.84 -11.66
C GLY A 365 -22.43 5.00 -11.91
N LEU A 366 -22.85 6.15 -12.42
CA LEU A 366 -24.24 6.45 -12.79
C LEU A 366 -24.76 5.51 -13.89
N SER A 367 -23.95 5.21 -14.90
CA SER A 367 -24.31 4.24 -15.94
C SER A 367 -24.58 2.84 -15.38
N ARG A 368 -23.74 2.35 -14.46
CA ARG A 368 -23.96 1.07 -13.77
C ARG A 368 -25.22 1.08 -12.89
N GLN A 369 -25.46 2.19 -12.19
CA GLN A 369 -26.67 2.35 -11.37
C GLN A 369 -27.93 2.34 -12.24
N LYS A 370 -27.91 3.03 -13.39
CA LYS A 370 -29.02 3.00 -14.36
C LYS A 370 -29.26 1.59 -14.89
N GLN A 371 -28.20 0.86 -15.29
CA GLN A 371 -28.31 -0.54 -15.71
C GLN A 371 -28.91 -1.44 -14.62
N MET A 372 -28.53 -1.25 -13.35
CA MET A 372 -29.14 -2.01 -12.25
C MET A 372 -30.61 -1.65 -12.04
N LEU A 373 -30.98 -0.38 -12.17
CA LEU A 373 -32.38 0.04 -12.05
C LEU A 373 -33.23 -0.54 -13.18
N GLU A 374 -32.75 -0.49 -14.43
CA GLU A 374 -33.41 -1.12 -15.58
C GLU A 374 -33.58 -2.63 -15.37
N LEU A 375 -32.57 -3.31 -14.80
CA LEU A 375 -32.68 -4.73 -14.45
C LEU A 375 -33.72 -4.97 -13.34
N ILE A 376 -33.78 -4.12 -12.32
CA ILE A 376 -34.78 -4.22 -11.25
C ILE A 376 -36.19 -3.97 -11.80
N GLU A 377 -36.35 -2.99 -12.69
CA GLU A 377 -37.63 -2.67 -13.35
C GLU A 377 -38.08 -3.82 -14.24
N SER A 378 -37.21 -4.36 -15.10
CA SER A 378 -37.53 -5.53 -15.92
C SER A 378 -37.89 -6.76 -15.08
N HIS A 379 -37.22 -6.96 -13.94
CA HIS A 379 -37.56 -8.04 -13.01
C HIS A 379 -38.91 -7.79 -12.33
N LYS A 380 -39.23 -6.55 -11.96
CA LYS A 380 -40.54 -6.18 -11.42
C LYS A 380 -41.66 -6.35 -12.45
N GLU A 381 -41.42 -5.95 -13.69
CA GLU A 381 -42.34 -6.16 -14.82
C GLU A 381 -42.56 -7.64 -15.06
N GLY A 382 -41.49 -8.44 -15.10
CA GLY A 382 -41.59 -9.90 -15.22
C GLY A 382 -42.38 -10.54 -14.06
N LEU A 383 -42.14 -10.09 -12.81
CA LEU A 383 -42.93 -10.54 -11.68
C LEU A 383 -44.40 -10.11 -11.78
N SER A 384 -44.68 -8.87 -12.22
CA SER A 384 -46.04 -8.38 -12.41
C SER A 384 -46.78 -9.16 -13.51
N ALA A 385 -46.09 -9.55 -14.59
CA ALA A 385 -46.63 -10.38 -15.66
C ALA A 385 -46.92 -11.81 -15.21
N VAL A 386 -46.07 -12.39 -14.37
CA VAL A 386 -46.31 -13.72 -13.76
C VAL A 386 -47.46 -13.65 -12.76
N LEU A 387 -47.52 -12.60 -11.94
CA LEU A 387 -48.59 -12.40 -10.96
C LEU A 387 -49.93 -12.11 -11.63
N SER A 388 -49.98 -11.35 -12.73
CA SER A 388 -51.21 -11.10 -13.49
C SER A 388 -51.72 -12.34 -14.22
N GLN A 389 -50.83 -13.24 -14.65
CA GLN A 389 -51.21 -14.55 -15.21
C GLN A 389 -51.77 -15.52 -14.14
N LEU A 390 -51.28 -15.44 -12.90
CA LEU A 390 -51.70 -16.33 -11.81
C LEU A 390 -52.92 -15.80 -11.04
N TYR A 391 -53.10 -14.47 -10.96
CA TYR A 391 -54.15 -13.81 -10.19
C TYR A 391 -54.70 -12.57 -10.92
N PRO A 392 -55.59 -12.75 -11.91
CA PRO A 392 -56.15 -11.65 -12.69
C PRO A 392 -57.04 -10.68 -11.87
N GLU A 393 -57.47 -11.06 -10.67
CA GLU A 393 -58.37 -10.23 -9.83
C GLU A 393 -57.64 -9.23 -8.91
N ILE A 394 -56.29 -9.24 -8.88
CA ILE A 394 -55.49 -8.39 -7.97
C ILE A 394 -54.90 -7.16 -8.71
N SER A 395 -55.02 -7.07 -10.04
CA SER A 395 -54.33 -6.02 -10.82
C SER A 395 -54.96 -4.62 -10.75
N ASP A 396 -56.18 -4.46 -10.24
CA ASP A 396 -56.97 -3.23 -10.36
C ASP A 396 -57.14 -2.45 -9.03
N SER A 397 -56.36 -2.78 -7.98
CA SER A 397 -56.38 -2.05 -6.69
C SER A 397 -55.14 -1.19 -6.45
#